data_AF-A0A1E9PLQ3-F1
#
_entry.id   AF-A0A1E9PLQ3-F1
#
_cell.length_a   1.000
_cell.length_b   1.000
_cell.length_c   1.000
_cell.angle_alpha   90.00
_cell.angle_beta   90.00
_cell.angle_gamma   90.00
#
_symmetry.space_group_name_H-M   'P 1'
#
loop_
_entity.id
_entity.type
_entity.pdbx_description
1 polymer ?
#
loop_
_entity_poly.entity_id
_entity_poly.type
_entity_poly.pdbx_seq_one_letter_code
_entity_poly.pdbx_strand_id
1 'polypeptide(L)'
;MDKALKEKITSLPDSYKQVFMLLPKGMEKPITSNEIQAILGYDVRHINQIISDWRIKYRVPIGGLRYQNQCGFYLATNEEEKEIGARSIDAQIKSMSKTASAIKQGDIGLIQEYSDLLNAYWRPHNIQLTLDFDQKEKERID
;
A
#
# COMPACT_ATOMS: atom_id res chain seq x y z
N MET A 1 34.70 -4.48 5.13
CA MET A 1 33.44 -3.77 4.77
C MET A 1 33.59 -3.28 3.35
N ASP A 2 32.70 -3.68 2.43
CA ASP A 2 32.83 -3.37 1.01
C ASP A 2 32.90 -1.84 0.77
N LYS A 3 33.96 -1.40 0.07
CA LYS A 3 34.20 0.02 -0.24
C LYS A 3 33.00 0.63 -0.96
N ALA A 4 32.37 -0.13 -1.86
CA ALA A 4 31.20 0.31 -2.62
C ALA A 4 29.98 0.54 -1.71
N LEU A 5 29.75 -0.32 -0.71
CA LEU A 5 28.64 -0.16 0.23
C LEU A 5 28.85 1.09 1.11
N LYS A 6 30.09 1.32 1.57
CA LYS A 6 30.43 2.49 2.38
C LYS A 6 30.21 3.80 1.59
N GLU A 7 30.64 3.84 0.34
CA GLU A 7 30.44 4.98 -0.56
C GLU A 7 28.96 5.23 -0.86
N LYS A 8 28.20 4.14 -1.11
CA LYS A 8 26.75 4.21 -1.30
C LYS A 8 26.05 4.77 -0.06
N ILE A 9 26.34 4.28 1.14
CA ILE A 9 25.73 4.80 2.38
C ILE A 9 26.11 6.26 2.60
N THR A 10 27.37 6.63 2.36
CA THR A 10 27.86 8.00 2.57
C THR A 10 27.15 9.01 1.67
N SER A 11 26.86 8.62 0.42
CA SER A 11 26.18 9.46 -0.58
C SER A 11 24.66 9.57 -0.40
N LEU A 12 24.04 8.79 0.50
CA LEU A 12 22.61 8.91 0.77
C LEU A 12 22.27 10.24 1.47
N PRO A 13 21.07 10.80 1.23
CA PRO A 13 20.55 11.89 2.03
C PRO A 13 20.45 11.50 3.51
N ASP A 14 20.59 12.47 4.40
CA ASP A 14 20.57 12.19 5.85
C ASP A 14 19.22 11.66 6.32
N SER A 15 18.12 12.06 5.68
CA SER A 15 16.78 11.52 5.96
C SER A 15 16.73 9.99 5.79
N TYR A 16 17.38 9.45 4.76
CA TYR A 16 17.43 8.00 4.54
C TYR A 16 18.19 7.28 5.65
N LYS A 17 19.32 7.85 6.09
CA LYS A 17 20.15 7.29 7.16
C LYS A 17 19.42 7.35 8.51
N GLN A 18 18.81 8.50 8.83
CA GLN A 18 18.09 8.71 10.08
C GLN A 18 16.87 7.80 10.20
N VAL A 19 16.05 7.69 9.16
CA VAL A 19 14.90 6.78 9.16
C VAL A 19 15.36 5.33 9.35
N PHE A 20 16.42 4.91 8.65
CA PHE A 20 16.96 3.56 8.82
C PHE A 20 17.44 3.28 10.24
N MET A 21 18.11 4.24 10.88
CA MET A 21 18.62 4.10 12.25
C MET A 21 17.52 3.97 13.31
N LEU A 22 16.30 4.45 13.03
CA LEU A 22 15.15 4.29 13.92
C LEU A 22 14.45 2.94 13.76
N LEU A 23 14.76 2.16 12.72
CA LEU A 23 14.14 0.87 12.52
C LEU A 23 14.67 -0.14 13.56
N PRO A 24 13.79 -0.74 14.38
CA PRO A 24 14.17 -1.74 15.36
C PRO A 24 14.61 -3.03 14.66
N LYS A 25 15.52 -3.77 15.29
CA LYS A 25 15.87 -5.13 14.85
C LYS A 25 14.88 -6.12 15.49
N GLY A 26 14.29 -6.96 14.65
CA GLY A 26 13.30 -7.93 15.07
C GLY A 26 11.90 -7.34 15.26
N MET A 27 10.89 -8.21 15.28
CA MET A 27 9.48 -7.80 15.21
C MET A 27 8.82 -7.49 16.57
N GLU A 28 9.54 -7.59 17.68
CA GLU A 28 8.98 -7.46 19.04
C GLU A 28 8.43 -6.06 19.35
N LYS A 29 9.11 -5.02 18.84
CA LYS A 29 8.79 -3.61 19.10
C LYS A 29 8.88 -2.79 17.80
N PRO A 30 7.98 -3.04 16.83
CA PRO A 30 8.00 -2.34 15.56
C PRO A 30 7.72 -0.84 15.75
N ILE A 31 8.21 -0.01 14.83
CA ILE A 31 8.01 1.44 14.86
C ILE A 31 7.10 1.90 13.72
N THR A 32 6.12 2.74 14.01
CA THR A 32 5.19 3.29 13.03
C THR A 32 5.77 4.52 12.32
N SER A 33 5.25 4.85 11.13
CA SER A 33 5.63 6.10 10.45
C SER A 33 5.27 7.35 11.25
N ASN A 34 4.21 7.29 12.07
CA ASN A 34 3.81 8.41 12.92
C ASN A 34 4.82 8.62 14.07
N GLU A 35 5.35 7.54 14.66
CA GLU A 35 6.42 7.65 15.66
C GLU A 35 7.71 8.16 15.03
N ILE A 36 8.07 7.68 13.83
CA ILE A 36 9.23 8.21 13.08
C ILE A 36 9.03 9.71 12.78
N GLN A 37 7.83 10.11 12.35
CA GLN A 37 7.49 11.52 12.13
C GLN A 37 7.63 12.34 13.41
N ALA A 38 7.13 11.86 14.54
CA ALA A 38 7.23 12.56 15.81
C ALA A 38 8.70 12.77 16.24
N ILE A 39 9.60 11.86 15.87
CA ILE A 39 11.04 11.94 16.19
C ILE A 39 11.81 12.83 15.20
N LEU A 40 11.53 12.72 13.89
CA LEU A 40 12.34 13.36 12.84
C LEU A 40 11.69 14.58 12.16
N GLY A 41 10.38 14.79 12.33
CA GLY A 41 9.63 15.88 11.71
C GLY A 41 9.34 15.70 10.21
N TYR A 42 9.72 14.56 9.62
CA TYR A 42 9.43 14.28 8.21
C TYR A 42 7.97 13.92 7.97
N ASP A 43 7.46 14.28 6.80
CA ASP A 43 6.12 13.86 6.37
C ASP A 43 6.03 12.33 6.23
N VAL A 44 4.87 11.78 6.61
CA VAL A 44 4.59 10.34 6.59
C VAL A 44 4.74 9.74 5.19
N ARG A 45 4.35 10.46 4.13
CA ARG A 45 4.54 10.01 2.74
C ARG A 45 6.01 9.90 2.40
N HIS A 46 6.83 10.86 2.83
CA HIS A 46 8.28 10.81 2.63
C HIS A 46 8.93 9.63 3.38
N ILE A 47 8.54 9.41 4.64
CA ILE A 47 9.01 8.27 5.44
C ILE A 47 8.66 6.95 4.76
N ASN A 48 7.40 6.79 4.32
CA ASN A 48 6.95 5.58 3.63
C ASN A 48 7.70 5.36 2.31
N GLN A 49 8.03 6.44 1.58
CA GLN A 49 8.85 6.35 0.37
C GLN A 49 10.28 5.88 0.69
N ILE A 50 10.91 6.42 1.74
CA ILE A 50 12.25 5.99 2.18
C ILE A 50 12.24 4.51 2.55
N ILE A 51 11.24 4.05 3.31
CA ILE A 51 11.10 2.63 3.69
C ILE A 51 10.92 1.74 2.45
N SER A 52 10.10 2.18 1.49
CA SER A 52 9.89 1.49 0.22
C SER A 52 11.19 1.37 -0.58
N ASP A 53 11.96 2.45 -0.65
CA ASP A 53 13.27 2.46 -1.30
C ASP A 53 14.25 1.50 -0.62
N TRP A 54 14.31 1.50 0.72
CA TRP A 54 15.11 0.53 1.48
C TRP A 54 14.77 -0.92 1.13
N ARG A 55 13.48 -1.25 0.99
CA ARG A 55 13.02 -2.58 0.56
C ARG A 55 13.38 -2.90 -0.88
N ILE A 56 13.05 -2.01 -1.82
CA ILE A 56 13.07 -2.31 -3.26
C ILE A 56 14.45 -2.04 -3.87
N LYS A 57 14.99 -0.85 -3.63
CA LYS A 57 16.26 -0.38 -4.23
C LYS A 57 17.48 -0.91 -3.49
N TYR A 58 17.41 -0.96 -2.16
CA TYR A 58 18.53 -1.37 -1.31
C TYR A 58 18.41 -2.80 -0.77
N ARG A 59 17.30 -3.51 -1.08
CA ARG A 59 17.07 -4.93 -0.75
C ARG A 59 17.22 -5.25 0.74
N VAL A 60 16.88 -4.28 1.59
CA VAL A 60 16.85 -4.48 3.04
C VAL A 60 15.53 -5.15 3.42
N PRO A 61 15.55 -6.27 4.17
CA PRO A 61 14.34 -6.96 4.60
C PRO A 61 13.66 -6.19 5.73
N ILE A 62 12.88 -5.16 5.37
CA ILE A 62 12.05 -4.43 6.33
C ILE A 62 10.66 -5.06 6.34
N GLY A 63 10.30 -5.74 7.42
CA GLY A 63 8.96 -6.29 7.61
C GLY A 63 7.95 -5.20 7.96
N GLY A 64 6.67 -5.51 7.79
CA GLY A 64 5.56 -4.70 8.28
C GLY A 64 4.63 -5.55 9.13
N LEU A 65 4.50 -5.22 10.42
CA LEU A 65 3.55 -5.88 11.30
C LEU A 65 2.24 -5.08 11.34
N ARG A 66 1.12 -5.80 11.28
CA ARG A 66 -0.23 -5.24 11.38
C ARG A 66 -1.07 -6.16 12.25
N TYR A 67 -0.79 -6.18 13.55
CA TYR A 67 -1.54 -7.00 14.50
C TYR A 67 -1.87 -6.23 15.78
N GLN A 68 -3.16 -5.95 16.00
CA GLN A 68 -3.68 -5.26 17.20
C GLN A 68 -2.81 -4.04 17.58
N ASN A 69 -2.13 -4.12 18.74
CA ASN A 69 -1.31 -3.04 19.31
C ASN A 69 0.16 -3.07 18.86
N GLN A 70 0.58 -4.09 18.09
CA GLN A 70 1.92 -4.18 17.52
C GLN A 70 1.83 -3.91 16.02
N CYS A 71 2.03 -2.65 15.64
CA CYS A 71 2.01 -2.22 14.25
C CYS A 71 3.25 -1.41 13.90
N GLY A 72 3.68 -1.47 12.65
CA GLY A 72 4.81 -0.69 12.16
C GLY A 72 5.87 -1.53 11.46
N PHE A 73 7.07 -0.97 11.38
CA PHE A 73 8.20 -1.46 10.61
C PHE A 73 9.29 -2.00 11.52
N TYR A 74 10.02 -3.00 11.03
CA TYR A 74 11.18 -3.59 11.69
C TYR A 74 12.15 -4.14 10.65
N LEU A 75 13.42 -4.28 11.04
CA LEU A 75 14.44 -5.01 10.29
C LEU A 75 14.34 -6.49 10.66
N ALA A 76 13.96 -7.34 9.71
CA ALA A 76 13.90 -8.77 9.95
C ALA A 76 15.29 -9.35 10.21
N THR A 77 15.41 -10.17 11.25
CA THR A 77 16.66 -10.76 11.75
C THR A 77 16.78 -12.25 11.45
N ASN A 78 15.67 -12.89 11.12
CA ASN A 78 15.58 -14.30 10.74
C ASN A 78 14.57 -14.49 9.60
N GLU A 79 14.50 -15.71 9.04
CA GLU A 79 13.66 -16.00 7.88
C GLU A 79 12.16 -15.99 8.22
N GLU A 80 11.79 -16.43 9.42
CA GLU A 80 10.41 -16.39 9.91
C GLU A 80 9.88 -14.95 9.96
N GLU A 81 10.66 -14.02 10.50
CA GLU A 81 10.33 -12.60 10.55
C GLU A 81 10.22 -11.97 9.16
N LYS A 82 11.02 -12.41 8.19
CA LYS A 82 10.89 -11.98 6.79
C LYS A 82 9.58 -12.47 6.19
N GLU A 83 9.26 -13.74 6.38
CA GLU A 83 8.04 -14.35 5.86
C GLU A 83 6.81 -13.66 6.47
N ILE A 84 6.78 -13.49 7.79
CA ILE A 84 5.73 -12.75 8.50
C ILE A 84 5.58 -11.33 7.92
N GLY A 85 6.70 -10.65 7.69
CA GLY A 85 6.71 -9.30 7.12
C GLY A 85 6.11 -9.24 5.71
N ALA A 86 6.22 -10.32 4.93
CA ALA A 86 5.68 -10.42 3.57
C ALA A 86 4.21 -10.87 3.52
N ARG A 87 3.72 -11.62 4.51
CA ARG A 87 2.34 -12.20 4.52
C ARG A 87 1.24 -11.19 4.23
N SER A 88 1.32 -9.99 4.80
CA SER A 88 0.29 -8.96 4.58
C SER A 88 0.27 -8.47 3.13
N ILE A 89 1.44 -8.41 2.48
CA ILE A 89 1.59 -8.02 1.07
C ILE A 89 1.06 -9.15 0.19
N ASP A 90 1.40 -10.41 0.49
CA ASP A 90 0.90 -11.56 -0.28
C ASP A 90 -0.62 -11.68 -0.22
N ALA A 91 -1.21 -11.46 0.96
CA ALA A 91 -2.66 -11.41 1.13
C ALA A 91 -3.28 -10.28 0.30
N GLN A 92 -2.65 -9.09 0.29
CA GLN A 92 -3.09 -7.96 -0.52
C GLN A 92 -2.99 -8.29 -2.02
N ILE A 93 -1.90 -8.90 -2.49
CA ILE A 93 -1.73 -9.32 -3.88
C ILE A 93 -2.85 -10.30 -4.28
N LYS A 94 -3.14 -11.31 -3.46
CA LYS A 94 -4.22 -12.27 -3.71
C LYS A 94 -5.58 -11.58 -3.80
N SER A 95 -5.88 -10.68 -2.86
CA SER A 95 -7.12 -9.91 -2.84
C SER A 95 -7.26 -9.04 -4.10
N MET A 96 -6.22 -8.28 -4.46
CA MET A 96 -6.21 -7.42 -5.63
C MET A 96 -6.34 -8.23 -6.94
N SER A 97 -5.70 -9.41 -7.02
CA SER A 97 -5.84 -10.31 -8.17
C SER A 97 -7.29 -10.81 -8.32
N LYS A 98 -7.92 -11.22 -7.22
CA LYS A 98 -9.34 -11.60 -7.20
C LYS A 98 -10.23 -10.45 -7.65
N THR A 99 -9.99 -9.24 -7.15
CA THR A 99 -10.73 -8.03 -7.56
C THR A 99 -10.55 -7.74 -9.04
N ALA A 100 -9.33 -7.78 -9.56
CA ALA A 100 -9.06 -7.57 -10.97
C ALA A 100 -9.76 -8.61 -11.86
N SER A 101 -9.79 -9.87 -11.43
CA SER A 101 -10.52 -10.94 -12.13
C SER A 101 -12.03 -10.69 -12.14
N ALA A 102 -12.60 -10.30 -11.01
CA ALA A 102 -14.03 -10.00 -10.89
C ALA A 102 -14.44 -8.82 -11.78
N ILE A 103 -13.62 -7.76 -11.84
CA ILE A 103 -13.87 -6.61 -12.73
C ILE A 103 -13.84 -7.04 -14.20
N LYS A 104 -12.85 -7.85 -14.61
CA LYS A 104 -12.73 -8.32 -15.99
C LYS A 104 -13.88 -9.25 -16.42
N GLN A 105 -14.45 -9.99 -15.49
CA GLN A 105 -15.57 -10.93 -15.73
C GLN A 105 -16.93 -10.28 -15.48
N GLY A 106 -16.97 -9.05 -14.97
CA GLY A 106 -18.20 -8.37 -14.60
C GLY A 106 -19.07 -8.07 -15.81
N ASP A 107 -20.38 -8.23 -15.66
CA ASP A 107 -21.37 -7.88 -16.66
C ASP A 107 -21.74 -6.40 -16.54
N ILE A 108 -21.51 -5.65 -17.62
CA ILE A 108 -21.80 -4.22 -17.72
C ILE A 108 -23.32 -3.98 -17.69
N GLY A 109 -24.14 -4.91 -18.19
CA GLY A 109 -25.60 -4.78 -18.24
C GLY A 109 -26.25 -4.68 -16.85
N LEU A 110 -25.64 -5.30 -15.83
CA LEU A 110 -26.12 -5.24 -14.44
C LEU A 110 -26.06 -3.82 -13.86
N ILE A 111 -25.25 -2.92 -14.42
CA ILE A 111 -25.12 -1.57 -13.88
C ILE A 111 -26.43 -0.79 -14.05
N GLN A 112 -27.07 -0.90 -15.22
CA GLN A 112 -28.35 -0.26 -15.48
C GLN A 112 -29.45 -0.87 -14.60
N GLU A 113 -29.52 -2.20 -14.54
CA GLU A 113 -30.50 -2.93 -13.74
C GLU A 113 -30.42 -2.55 -12.24
N TYR A 114 -29.21 -2.52 -11.67
CA TYR A 114 -29.04 -2.08 -10.28
C TYR A 114 -29.39 -0.62 -10.07
N SER A 115 -29.09 0.26 -11.04
CA SER A 115 -29.43 1.68 -10.93
C SER A 115 -30.95 1.88 -10.92
N ASP A 116 -31.67 1.19 -11.79
CA ASP A 116 -33.13 1.24 -11.86
C ASP A 116 -33.77 0.71 -10.57
N LEU A 117 -33.30 -0.42 -10.05
CA LEU A 117 -33.78 -0.99 -8.78
C LEU A 117 -33.50 -0.05 -7.59
N LEU A 118 -32.30 0.52 -7.48
CA LEU A 118 -31.97 1.43 -6.38
C LEU A 118 -32.80 2.72 -6.44
N ASN A 119 -33.03 3.27 -7.65
CA ASN A 119 -33.90 4.43 -7.87
C ASN A 119 -35.39 4.12 -7.59
N ALA A 120 -35.82 2.87 -7.74
CA ALA A 120 -37.19 2.45 -7.43
C ALA A 120 -37.42 2.21 -5.93
N TYR A 121 -36.48 1.56 -5.24
CA TYR A 121 -36.71 1.00 -3.90
C TYR A 121 -36.01 1.72 -2.75
N TRP A 122 -34.91 2.45 -2.99
CA TRP A 122 -34.11 3.06 -1.89
C TRP A 122 -34.08 4.60 -1.89
N ARG A 123 -34.53 5.28 -2.96
CA ARG A 123 -34.58 6.75 -3.16
C ARG A 123 -34.01 7.60 -2.00
N PRO A 124 -32.69 7.77 -1.91
CA PRO A 124 -32.13 8.77 -1.01
C PRO A 124 -32.58 10.14 -1.52
N HIS A 125 -33.18 10.96 -0.67
CA HIS A 125 -33.84 12.22 -1.08
C HIS A 125 -32.88 13.26 -1.73
N ASN A 126 -31.57 12.98 -1.81
CA ASN A 126 -30.55 13.92 -2.24
C ASN A 126 -29.56 13.36 -3.30
N ILE A 127 -29.78 12.15 -3.84
CA ILE A 127 -28.90 11.57 -4.88
C ILE A 127 -29.77 10.92 -5.96
N GLN A 128 -29.72 11.45 -7.17
CA GLN A 128 -30.31 10.82 -8.34
C GLN A 128 -29.19 10.14 -9.13
N LEU A 129 -29.17 8.80 -9.12
CA LEU A 129 -28.24 8.02 -9.93
C LEU A 129 -28.75 8.01 -11.37
N THR A 130 -28.32 8.99 -12.17
CA THR A 130 -28.54 9.00 -13.62
C THR A 130 -27.29 8.46 -14.31
N LEU A 131 -27.43 7.32 -14.98
CA LEU A 131 -26.39 6.77 -15.85
C LEU A 131 -26.91 6.82 -17.29
N ASP A 132 -26.39 7.77 -18.07
CA ASP A 132 -26.68 7.88 -19.50
C ASP A 132 -25.68 7.01 -20.28
N PHE A 133 -25.97 5.71 -20.42
CA PHE A 133 -25.14 4.79 -21.22
C PHE A 133 -25.29 4.99 -22.73
N ASP A 134 -26.36 5.65 -23.20
CA ASP A 134 -26.73 5.75 -24.62
C ASP A 134 -25.84 6.67 -25.49
N GLN A 135 -24.93 7.46 -24.92
CA GLN A 135 -24.16 8.45 -25.71
C GLN A 135 -22.75 8.01 -26.13
N LYS A 136 -22.12 7.00 -25.50
CA LYS A 136 -20.67 6.74 -25.70
C LYS A 136 -20.31 5.63 -26.68
N GLU A 137 -21.26 4.86 -27.18
CA GLU A 137 -20.98 3.79 -28.16
C GLU A 137 -20.87 4.28 -29.60
N LYS A 138 -21.37 5.49 -29.91
CA LYS A 138 -21.30 6.10 -31.25
C LYS A 138 -19.97 6.78 -31.59
N GLU A 139 -19.10 7.04 -30.61
CA GLU A 139 -17.84 7.79 -30.83
C GLU A 139 -16.58 6.91 -30.87
N ARG A 140 -16.71 5.57 -30.82
CA ARG A 140 -15.56 4.64 -30.83
C ARG A 140 -15.34 3.90 -32.15
N ILE A 141 -16.13 4.21 -33.18
CA ILE A 141 -15.93 3.73 -34.54
C ILE A 141 -15.73 4.96 -35.43
N ASP A 142 -14.53 5.56 -35.36
CA ASP A 142 -13.93 6.43 -36.38
C ASP A 142 -12.41 6.40 -36.22
#